data_AF-A0A1Y2DG69-F1
#
_entry.id   AF-A0A1Y2DG69-F1
#
_cell.length_a   1.000
_cell.length_b   1.000
_cell.length_c   1.000
_cell.angle_alpha   90.00
_cell.angle_beta   90.00
_cell.angle_gamma   90.00
#
_symmetry.space_group_name_H-M   'P 1'
#
loop_
_entity.id
_entity.type
_entity.pdbx_description
1 polymer ?
#
loop_
_entity_poly.entity_id
_entity_poly.type
_entity_poly.pdbx_seq_one_letter_code
_entity_poly.pdbx_strand_id
1 'polypeptide(L)'
;MKISYLFLGLVANYAAFVSADGAGNKIDTTIPLYSKLTSSCLDEIKESSIYNECLFSVGFHDIGNLRDDCKKAFSDKCKTFFEDPISSLPKCKNDTVMMEYNEYLKDIALDINTFYCSVNEENNTCPSALFIIENPNDYSERFMEDCPFKICLDKQIQYLENQKKYSSFNNKYFINDSSYDETADKRYYDYIINKLKTQECTSQIKNNSTTNTTKLITEIPENTSDAASIKVFSFLLSFLLVYVFFY
;
A
#
# COMPACT_ATOMS: atom_id res chain seq x y z
N MET A 1 19.64 -21.24 13.69
CA MET A 1 19.19 -19.86 14.01
C MET A 1 17.66 -19.91 14.06
N LYS A 2 17.01 -19.67 15.21
CA LYS A 2 15.54 -19.68 15.30
C LYS A 2 15.00 -18.39 14.66
N ILE A 3 14.81 -18.40 13.35
CA ILE A 3 14.05 -17.38 12.61
C ILE A 3 12.58 -17.67 12.94
N SER A 4 11.97 -17.03 13.94
CA SER A 4 10.57 -17.39 14.27
C SER A 4 9.72 -16.33 14.97
N TYR A 5 10.24 -15.15 15.31
CA TYR A 5 9.39 -14.10 15.93
C TYR A 5 9.57 -12.70 15.32
N LEU A 6 10.66 -12.45 14.60
CA LEU A 6 10.96 -11.12 14.05
C LEU A 6 10.10 -10.76 12.83
N PHE A 7 9.76 -11.75 12.00
CA PHE A 7 8.82 -11.56 10.88
C PHE A 7 7.35 -11.47 11.28
N LEU A 8 7.00 -11.87 12.50
CA LEU A 8 5.62 -11.74 12.95
C LEU A 8 5.21 -10.26 13.04
N GLY A 9 6.13 -9.29 13.10
CA GLY A 9 5.74 -7.87 12.99
C GLY A 9 5.19 -7.47 11.63
N LEU A 10 5.72 -8.09 10.56
CA LEU A 10 5.33 -7.88 9.18
C LEU A 10 4.06 -8.61 8.79
N VAL A 11 3.54 -9.53 9.60
CA VAL A 11 2.31 -10.29 9.30
C VAL A 11 1.30 -10.20 10.43
N ALA A 12 1.67 -10.03 11.70
CA ALA A 12 0.74 -9.85 12.82
C ALA A 12 0.03 -8.49 12.77
N ASN A 13 0.63 -7.48 12.14
CA ASN A 13 -0.11 -6.34 11.62
C ASN A 13 -1.27 -6.85 10.76
N TYR A 14 -0.96 -7.61 9.72
CA TYR A 14 -1.88 -8.07 8.67
C TYR A 14 -2.92 -9.08 9.18
N ALA A 15 -2.53 -10.17 9.83
CA ALA A 15 -3.39 -11.20 10.43
C ALA A 15 -4.37 -10.63 11.47
N ALA A 16 -3.97 -9.59 12.20
CA ALA A 16 -4.88 -8.89 13.11
C ALA A 16 -5.83 -7.92 12.39
N PHE A 17 -5.65 -7.62 11.10
CA PHE A 17 -6.65 -6.94 10.25
C PHE A 17 -7.57 -7.95 9.51
N VAL A 18 -7.32 -9.26 9.61
CA VAL A 18 -7.85 -10.31 8.70
C VAL A 18 -9.14 -11.00 9.22
N SER A 19 -9.72 -10.65 10.36
CA SER A 19 -11.00 -11.27 10.78
C SER A 19 -12.24 -10.61 10.15
N ALA A 20 -12.45 -10.79 8.84
CA ALA A 20 -13.69 -10.39 8.17
C ALA A 20 -14.33 -11.57 7.41
N ASP A 21 -15.29 -12.24 8.06
CA ASP A 21 -16.45 -12.80 7.37
C ASP A 21 -17.04 -11.72 6.47
N GLY A 22 -17.41 -12.07 5.23
CA GLY A 22 -17.72 -11.16 4.11
C GLY A 22 -18.95 -10.24 4.25
N ALA A 23 -19.09 -9.55 5.38
CA ALA A 23 -20.15 -8.61 5.70
C ALA A 23 -19.57 -7.33 6.33
N GLY A 24 -18.97 -6.50 5.47
CA GLY A 24 -18.58 -5.12 5.77
C GLY A 24 -17.18 -4.95 6.36
N ASN A 25 -16.47 -3.93 5.89
CA ASN A 25 -15.16 -3.47 6.37
C ASN A 25 -15.24 -3.05 7.86
N LYS A 26 -15.36 -4.02 8.76
CA LYS A 26 -15.33 -3.76 10.20
C LYS A 26 -13.88 -3.78 10.65
N ILE A 27 -13.49 -2.69 11.30
CA ILE A 27 -12.17 -2.56 11.91
C ILE A 27 -12.00 -3.66 12.94
N ASP A 28 -10.96 -4.47 12.77
CA ASP A 28 -10.59 -5.49 13.75
C ASP A 28 -10.01 -4.80 15.00
N THR A 29 -10.84 -4.65 16.02
CA THR A 29 -10.45 -4.02 17.29
C THR A 29 -9.49 -4.87 18.11
N THR A 30 -9.12 -6.08 17.67
CA THR A 30 -8.13 -6.92 18.34
C THR A 30 -6.70 -6.42 18.13
N ILE A 31 -6.48 -5.52 17.16
CA ILE A 31 -5.18 -4.89 16.95
C ILE A 31 -4.82 -4.01 18.14
N PRO A 32 -3.62 -4.18 18.74
CA PRO A 32 -3.23 -3.46 19.94
C PRO A 32 -3.30 -1.93 19.81
N LEU A 33 -3.15 -1.37 18.60
CA LEU A 33 -3.25 0.07 18.31
C LEU A 33 -4.61 0.61 18.77
N TYR A 34 -5.70 -0.02 18.34
CA TYR A 34 -7.06 0.46 18.60
C TYR A 34 -7.43 0.41 20.08
N SER A 35 -6.84 -0.51 20.84
CA SER A 35 -7.02 -0.60 22.30
C SER A 35 -6.38 0.56 23.07
N LYS A 36 -5.48 1.31 22.43
CA LYS A 36 -4.74 2.44 23.04
C LYS A 36 -5.33 3.80 22.66
N LEU A 37 -6.30 3.85 21.75
CA LEU A 37 -7.00 5.07 21.36
C LEU A 37 -8.06 5.46 22.40
N THR A 38 -8.35 6.75 22.47
CA THR A 38 -9.55 7.26 23.13
C THR A 38 -10.81 6.72 22.45
N SER A 39 -11.88 6.49 23.23
CA SER A 39 -13.16 5.99 22.71
C SER A 39 -13.69 6.88 21.58
N SER A 40 -13.60 8.20 21.73
CA SER A 40 -14.08 9.15 20.72
C SER A 40 -13.32 9.06 19.40
N CYS A 41 -12.01 8.81 19.44
CA CYS A 41 -11.21 8.63 18.23
C CYS A 41 -11.50 7.28 17.57
N LEU A 42 -11.58 6.21 18.37
CA LEU A 42 -11.89 4.87 17.86
C LEU A 42 -13.26 4.81 17.18
N ASP A 43 -14.28 5.43 17.76
CA ASP A 43 -15.62 5.47 17.17
C ASP A 43 -15.63 6.23 15.84
N GLU A 44 -14.90 7.35 15.76
CA GLU A 44 -14.75 8.10 14.51
C GLU A 44 -14.06 7.28 13.41
N ILE A 45 -12.98 6.58 13.78
CA ILE A 45 -12.25 5.70 12.86
C ILE A 45 -13.18 4.60 12.31
N LYS A 46 -13.99 3.96 13.16
CA LYS A 46 -14.97 2.95 12.74
C LYS A 46 -16.02 3.50 11.77
N GLU A 47 -16.45 4.73 11.97
CA GLU A 47 -17.46 5.40 11.14
C GLU A 47 -16.86 6.05 9.88
N SER A 48 -15.54 6.21 9.81
CA SER A 48 -14.86 6.92 8.73
C SER A 48 -14.73 6.06 7.47
N SER A 49 -15.59 6.33 6.49
CA SER A 49 -15.53 5.68 5.18
C SER A 49 -14.19 5.91 4.46
N ILE A 50 -13.61 7.11 4.53
CA ILE A 50 -12.33 7.43 3.89
C ILE A 50 -11.18 6.66 4.53
N TYR A 51 -11.14 6.57 5.86
CA TYR A 51 -10.12 5.83 6.57
C TYR A 51 -10.18 4.34 6.21
N ASN A 52 -11.38 3.77 6.27
CA ASN A 52 -11.60 2.35 5.95
C ASN A 52 -11.27 2.04 4.48
N GLU A 53 -11.66 2.92 3.55
CA GLU A 53 -11.39 2.72 2.13
C GLU A 53 -9.90 2.81 1.81
N CYS A 54 -9.18 3.77 2.39
CA CYS A 54 -7.78 4.01 2.00
C CYS A 54 -6.79 3.13 2.76
N LEU A 55 -7.00 2.88 4.05
CA LEU A 55 -6.11 2.03 4.84
C LEU A 55 -6.26 0.55 4.49
N PHE A 56 -7.47 0.12 4.11
CA PHE A 56 -7.77 -1.27 3.70
C PHE A 56 -7.99 -1.41 2.19
N SER A 57 -7.49 -0.45 1.40
CA SER A 57 -7.67 -0.45 -0.06
C SER A 57 -7.01 -1.64 -0.73
N VAL A 58 -5.88 -2.13 -0.19
CA VAL A 58 -5.22 -3.35 -0.66
C VAL A 58 -5.63 -4.52 0.23
N GLY A 59 -6.70 -5.21 -0.17
CA GLY A 59 -7.13 -6.44 0.47
C GLY A 59 -6.16 -7.56 0.10
N PHE A 60 -5.20 -7.85 0.97
CA PHE A 60 -4.18 -8.89 0.76
C PHE A 60 -4.72 -10.33 0.84
N HIS A 61 -6.03 -10.53 0.63
CA HIS A 61 -6.71 -11.80 0.80
C HIS A 61 -6.97 -12.52 -0.53
N ASP A 62 -6.98 -11.77 -1.64
CA ASP A 62 -7.33 -12.31 -2.94
C ASP A 62 -6.55 -11.60 -4.05
N ILE A 63 -5.62 -12.33 -4.67
CA ILE A 63 -4.87 -11.89 -5.84
C ILE A 63 -5.82 -11.47 -6.96
N GLY A 64 -7.01 -12.08 -7.05
CA GLY A 64 -8.04 -11.74 -8.02
C GLY A 64 -8.49 -10.28 -7.95
N ASN A 65 -8.44 -9.67 -6.77
CA ASN A 65 -8.86 -8.27 -6.57
C ASN A 65 -7.69 -7.29 -6.46
N LEU A 66 -6.44 -7.77 -6.36
CA LEU A 66 -5.24 -6.96 -6.14
C LEU A 66 -5.17 -5.74 -7.05
N ARG A 67 -5.52 -5.91 -8.32
CA ARG A 67 -5.54 -4.83 -9.30
C ARG A 67 -6.50 -3.70 -8.95
N ASP A 68 -7.75 -4.01 -8.63
CA ASP A 68 -8.77 -3.00 -8.36
C ASP A 68 -8.53 -2.34 -7.01
N ASP A 69 -8.00 -3.10 -6.08
CA ASP A 69 -7.53 -2.65 -4.79
C ASP A 69 -6.34 -1.66 -4.91
N CYS A 70 -5.37 -1.98 -5.77
CA CYS A 70 -4.31 -1.04 -6.13
C CYS A 70 -4.86 0.25 -6.78
N LYS A 71 -5.86 0.15 -7.66
CA LYS A 71 -6.48 1.36 -8.23
C LYS A 71 -7.12 2.24 -7.16
N LYS A 72 -7.78 1.65 -6.15
CA LYS A 72 -8.36 2.40 -5.02
C LYS A 72 -7.25 3.06 -4.19
N ALA A 73 -6.19 2.31 -3.87
CA ALA A 73 -5.05 2.79 -3.08
C ALA A 73 -4.38 4.03 -3.71
N PHE A 74 -4.28 4.07 -5.04
CA PHE A 74 -3.70 5.18 -5.79
C PHE A 74 -4.71 6.20 -6.32
N SER A 75 -5.97 6.12 -5.90
CA SER A 75 -6.97 7.15 -6.21
C SER A 75 -6.56 8.50 -5.62
N ASP A 76 -6.99 9.60 -6.25
CA ASP A 76 -6.71 10.94 -5.73
C ASP A 76 -7.28 11.13 -4.32
N LYS A 77 -8.43 10.50 -4.06
CA LYS A 77 -9.06 10.44 -2.73
C LYS A 77 -8.10 9.88 -1.67
N CYS A 78 -7.45 8.75 -1.94
CA CYS A 78 -6.53 8.14 -0.98
C CYS A 78 -5.18 8.86 -0.90
N LYS A 79 -4.67 9.42 -2.01
CA LYS A 79 -3.49 10.28 -1.98
C LYS A 79 -3.70 11.47 -1.04
N THR A 80 -4.81 12.20 -1.19
CA THR A 80 -5.14 13.34 -0.32
C THR A 80 -5.34 12.91 1.13
N PHE A 81 -5.94 11.74 1.39
CA PHE A 81 -6.05 11.22 2.74
C PHE A 81 -4.66 10.98 3.38
N PHE A 82 -3.72 10.37 2.66
CA PHE A 82 -2.38 10.09 3.21
C PHE A 82 -1.50 11.34 3.36
N GLU A 83 -1.81 12.46 2.71
CA GLU A 83 -1.13 13.74 2.95
C GLU A 83 -1.43 14.31 4.35
N ASP A 84 -2.68 14.16 4.82
CA ASP A 84 -3.08 14.58 6.16
C ASP A 84 -4.22 13.70 6.74
N PRO A 85 -3.92 12.47 7.19
CA PRO A 85 -4.95 11.53 7.66
C PRO A 85 -5.82 12.13 8.78
N ILE A 86 -5.19 12.89 9.69
CA ILE A 86 -5.88 13.46 10.85
C ILE A 86 -6.89 14.56 10.49
N SER A 87 -6.78 15.19 9.32
CA SER A 87 -7.78 16.16 8.84
C SER A 87 -9.16 15.53 8.69
N SER A 88 -9.20 14.25 8.31
CA SER A 88 -10.42 13.45 8.14
C SER A 88 -10.96 12.85 9.44
N LEU A 89 -10.23 13.01 10.55
CA LEU A 89 -10.54 12.45 11.86
C LEU A 89 -10.44 13.53 12.96
N PRO A 90 -11.33 14.54 12.98
CA PRO A 90 -11.25 15.66 13.91
C PRO A 90 -11.33 15.26 15.38
N LYS A 91 -12.06 14.20 15.77
CA LYS A 91 -12.10 13.72 17.16
C LYS A 91 -10.79 13.04 17.59
N CYS A 92 -9.96 12.64 16.63
CA CYS A 92 -8.63 12.08 16.89
C CYS A 92 -7.50 13.12 17.03
N LYS A 93 -7.73 14.40 16.72
CA LYS A 93 -6.64 15.43 16.69
C LYS A 93 -5.87 15.62 17.99
N ASN A 94 -6.49 15.30 19.11
CA ASN A 94 -5.87 15.41 20.45
C ASN A 94 -5.46 14.04 21.02
N ASP A 95 -5.67 12.96 20.26
CA ASP A 95 -5.29 11.61 20.68
C ASP A 95 -3.80 11.40 20.41
N THR A 96 -3.01 11.27 21.47
CA THR A 96 -1.54 11.17 21.35
C THR A 96 -1.11 9.94 20.54
N VAL A 97 -1.83 8.83 20.65
CA VAL A 97 -1.52 7.60 19.93
C VAL A 97 -1.84 7.77 18.45
N MET A 98 -2.98 8.38 18.13
CA MET A 98 -3.32 8.68 16.74
C MET A 98 -2.36 9.68 16.10
N MET A 99 -1.87 10.67 16.87
CA MET A 99 -0.87 11.62 16.36
C MET A 99 0.47 10.95 16.05
N GLU A 100 0.94 10.00 16.88
CA GLU A 100 2.11 9.18 16.55
C GLU A 100 1.85 8.29 15.33
N TYR A 101 0.65 7.71 15.23
CA TYR A 101 0.26 6.86 14.10
C TYR A 101 0.09 7.65 12.79
N ASN A 102 -0.29 8.92 12.87
CA ASN A 102 -0.42 9.80 11.69
C ASN A 102 0.91 9.96 10.95
N GLU A 103 2.01 10.14 11.69
CA GLU A 103 3.36 10.20 11.10
C GLU A 103 3.77 8.85 10.49
N TYR A 104 3.41 7.76 11.14
CA TYR A 104 3.58 6.42 10.56
C TYR A 104 2.80 6.28 9.25
N LEU A 105 1.51 6.64 9.22
CA LEU A 105 0.65 6.53 8.04
C LEU A 105 1.17 7.32 6.84
N LYS A 106 1.64 8.56 7.07
CA LYS A 106 2.20 9.42 6.02
C LYS A 106 3.41 8.80 5.34
N ASP A 107 4.30 8.20 6.12
CA ASP A 107 5.56 7.69 5.61
C ASP A 107 5.46 6.26 5.06
N ILE A 108 4.67 5.39 5.69
CA ILE A 108 4.70 3.96 5.40
C ILE A 108 3.52 3.46 4.59
N ALA A 109 2.31 4.04 4.73
CA ALA A 109 1.13 3.43 4.13
C ALA A 109 1.18 3.51 2.61
N LEU A 110 1.67 4.62 2.06
CA LEU A 110 1.90 4.75 0.63
C LEU A 110 2.98 3.78 0.13
N ASP A 111 4.03 3.56 0.91
CA ASP A 111 5.14 2.69 0.54
C ASP A 111 4.77 1.20 0.63
N ILE A 112 3.94 0.83 1.60
CA ILE A 112 3.27 -0.49 1.66
C ILE A 112 2.45 -0.71 0.39
N ASN A 113 1.54 0.21 0.08
CA ASN A 113 0.71 0.12 -1.13
C ASN A 113 1.56 0.07 -2.40
N THR A 114 2.61 0.88 -2.47
CA THR A 114 3.52 0.91 -3.62
C THR A 114 4.29 -0.39 -3.80
N PHE A 115 4.74 -1.01 -2.71
CA PHE A 115 5.40 -2.31 -2.77
C PHE A 115 4.44 -3.39 -3.28
N TYR A 116 3.27 -3.55 -2.65
CA TYR A 116 2.33 -4.62 -3.04
C TYR A 116 1.69 -4.43 -4.41
N CYS A 117 1.58 -3.19 -4.88
CA CYS A 117 1.05 -2.86 -6.20
C CYS A 117 2.14 -2.66 -7.26
N SER A 118 3.41 -2.89 -6.92
CA SER A 118 4.49 -2.77 -7.89
C SER A 118 4.42 -3.88 -8.92
N VAL A 119 4.67 -3.50 -10.17
CA VAL A 119 4.80 -4.43 -11.29
C VAL A 119 6.18 -4.33 -11.89
N ASN A 120 6.65 -5.45 -12.43
CA ASN A 120 7.90 -5.52 -13.16
C ASN A 120 7.77 -4.94 -14.58
N GLU A 121 8.87 -4.96 -15.31
CA GLU A 121 8.98 -4.46 -16.70
C GLU A 121 8.10 -5.25 -17.68
N GLU A 122 7.62 -6.43 -17.30
CA GLU A 122 6.69 -7.28 -18.07
C GLU A 122 5.22 -7.07 -17.64
N ASN A 123 4.94 -6.07 -16.80
CA ASN A 123 3.61 -5.73 -16.27
C ASN A 123 2.98 -6.83 -15.39
N ASN A 124 3.82 -7.69 -14.80
CA ASN A 124 3.41 -8.68 -13.80
C ASN A 124 3.68 -8.14 -12.40
N THR A 125 2.85 -8.49 -11.41
CA THR A 125 3.12 -8.17 -9.99
C THR A 125 4.51 -8.62 -9.59
N CYS A 126 5.23 -7.79 -8.83
CA CYS A 126 6.56 -8.13 -8.37
C CYS A 126 6.58 -9.46 -7.59
N PRO A 127 7.51 -10.38 -7.88
CA PRO A 127 7.52 -11.72 -7.30
C PRO A 127 7.43 -11.76 -5.79
N SER A 128 8.20 -10.92 -5.08
CA SER A 128 8.19 -10.93 -3.61
C SER A 128 6.86 -10.44 -3.03
N ALA A 129 6.26 -9.42 -3.64
CA ALA A 129 4.94 -8.92 -3.26
C ALA A 129 3.86 -9.99 -3.48
N LEU A 130 3.86 -10.64 -4.65
CA LEU A 130 2.95 -11.72 -4.97
C LEU A 130 3.10 -12.89 -3.99
N PHE A 131 4.34 -13.26 -3.68
CA PHE A 131 4.63 -14.35 -2.77
C PHE A 131 4.10 -14.08 -1.35
N ILE A 132 4.27 -12.86 -0.82
CA ILE A 132 3.75 -12.49 0.50
C ILE A 132 2.21 -12.56 0.53
N ILE A 133 1.54 -12.15 -0.56
CA ILE A 133 0.09 -12.23 -0.68
C ILE A 133 -0.38 -13.71 -0.72
N GLU A 134 0.30 -14.55 -1.52
CA GLU A 134 -0.03 -15.97 -1.67
C GLU A 134 0.29 -16.81 -0.43
N ASN A 135 1.37 -16.45 0.26
CA ASN A 135 1.96 -17.26 1.33
C ASN A 135 2.29 -16.37 2.55
N PRO A 136 1.29 -15.75 3.20
CA PRO A 136 1.53 -14.79 4.29
C PRO A 136 2.24 -15.41 5.50
N ASN A 137 2.30 -16.74 5.60
CA ASN A 137 2.98 -17.46 6.69
C ASN A 137 4.34 -18.07 6.28
N ASP A 138 4.78 -17.88 5.04
CA ASP A 138 6.07 -18.38 4.56
C ASP A 138 7.11 -17.25 4.57
N TYR A 139 8.18 -17.47 5.33
CA TYR A 139 9.25 -16.52 5.58
C TYR A 139 10.56 -16.88 4.86
N SER A 140 10.47 -17.64 3.77
CA SER A 140 11.61 -17.99 2.93
C SER A 140 12.30 -16.76 2.33
N GLU A 141 13.58 -16.89 1.96
CA GLU A 141 14.41 -15.82 1.38
C GLU A 141 14.01 -15.47 -0.08
N ARG A 142 12.71 -15.46 -0.39
CA ARG A 142 12.19 -15.11 -1.72
C ARG A 142 12.27 -13.63 -2.04
N PHE A 143 12.76 -12.81 -1.10
CA PHE A 143 13.08 -11.42 -1.40
C PHE A 143 14.06 -11.30 -2.58
N MET A 144 14.93 -12.30 -2.81
CA MET A 144 15.86 -12.32 -3.94
C MET A 144 15.19 -12.50 -5.31
N GLU A 145 13.91 -12.89 -5.37
CA GLU A 145 13.19 -13.07 -6.64
C GLU A 145 12.94 -11.74 -7.38
N ASP A 146 13.04 -10.61 -6.69
CA ASP A 146 12.91 -9.27 -7.29
C ASP A 146 14.21 -8.79 -7.95
N CYS A 147 15.36 -9.44 -7.70
CA CYS A 147 16.67 -9.02 -8.23
C CYS A 147 16.72 -8.76 -9.75
N PRO A 148 16.03 -9.54 -10.60
CA PRO A 148 16.01 -9.29 -12.04
C PRO A 148 15.26 -8.03 -12.47
N PHE A 149 14.43 -7.45 -11.61
CA PHE A 149 13.44 -6.42 -11.94
C PHE A 149 13.72 -5.15 -11.13
N LYS A 150 14.22 -4.10 -11.79
CA LYS A 150 14.73 -2.92 -11.08
C LYS A 150 13.65 -2.23 -10.26
N ILE A 151 12.45 -2.11 -10.82
CA ILE A 151 11.33 -1.47 -10.14
C ILE A 151 10.96 -2.24 -8.88
N CYS A 152 10.84 -3.57 -8.96
CA CYS A 152 10.52 -4.42 -7.81
C CYS A 152 11.59 -4.31 -6.73
N LEU A 153 12.86 -4.43 -7.11
CA LEU A 153 14.00 -4.33 -6.20
C LEU A 153 14.03 -2.99 -5.45
N ASP A 154 13.89 -1.87 -6.18
CA ASP A 154 13.88 -0.54 -5.59
C ASP A 154 12.72 -0.37 -4.58
N LYS A 155 11.51 -0.85 -4.94
CA LYS A 155 10.32 -0.75 -4.08
C LYS A 155 10.39 -1.66 -2.87
N GLN A 156 10.94 -2.86 -3.02
CA GLN A 156 11.19 -3.76 -1.90
C GLN A 156 12.20 -3.17 -0.91
N ILE A 157 13.31 -2.61 -1.40
CA ILE A 157 14.29 -1.94 -0.54
C ILE A 157 13.64 -0.77 0.21
N GLN A 158 12.87 0.07 -0.48
CA GLN A 158 12.16 1.21 0.14
C GLN A 158 11.21 0.72 1.26
N TYR A 159 10.41 -0.31 0.98
CA TYR A 159 9.54 -0.93 1.97
C TYR A 159 10.31 -1.43 3.20
N LEU A 160 11.40 -2.19 2.99
CA LEU A 160 12.21 -2.72 4.09
C LEU A 160 12.90 -1.62 4.91
N GLU A 161 13.36 -0.54 4.27
CA GLU A 161 13.95 0.61 4.96
C GLU A 161 12.93 1.30 5.88
N ASN A 162 11.68 1.43 5.45
CA ASN A 162 10.63 1.98 6.31
C ASN A 162 10.21 1.02 7.43
N GLN A 163 10.09 -0.27 7.16
CA GLN A 163 9.79 -1.26 8.20
C GLN A 163 10.89 -1.25 9.29
N LYS A 164 12.15 -1.12 8.87
CA LYS A 164 13.29 -0.91 9.77
C LYS A 164 13.16 0.40 10.57
N LYS A 165 12.80 1.51 9.92
CA LYS A 165 12.63 2.82 10.57
C LYS A 165 11.55 2.76 11.67
N TYR A 166 10.44 2.08 11.39
CA TYR A 166 9.28 2.00 12.27
C TYR A 166 9.22 0.75 13.13
N SER A 167 10.28 -0.04 13.25
CA SER A 167 10.26 -1.30 13.99
C SER A 167 9.87 -1.14 15.47
N SER A 168 10.29 -0.04 16.11
CA SER A 168 9.89 0.30 17.49
C SER A 168 8.40 0.64 17.59
N PHE A 169 7.91 1.44 16.64
CA PHE A 169 6.49 1.80 16.53
C PHE A 169 5.64 0.53 16.32
N ASN A 170 6.08 -0.35 15.42
CA ASN A 170 5.40 -1.59 15.11
C ASN A 170 5.26 -2.48 16.35
N ASN A 171 6.32 -2.62 17.14
CA ASN A 171 6.19 -3.36 18.39
C ASN A 171 5.28 -2.66 19.40
N LYS A 172 5.41 -1.34 19.58
CA LYS A 172 4.61 -0.58 20.55
C LYS A 172 3.10 -0.69 20.28
N TYR A 173 2.70 -0.70 19.02
CA TYR A 173 1.29 -0.53 18.63
C TYR A 173 0.66 -1.73 17.90
N PHE A 174 1.42 -2.66 17.36
CA PHE A 174 0.84 -3.76 16.58
C PHE A 174 1.21 -5.15 17.10
N ILE A 175 2.46 -5.34 17.52
CA ILE A 175 2.91 -6.63 18.06
C ILE A 175 2.62 -6.70 19.57
N ASN A 176 2.97 -5.64 20.30
CA ASN A 176 2.84 -5.51 21.75
C ASN A 176 3.47 -6.69 22.52
N ASP A 177 4.63 -7.16 22.06
CA ASP A 177 5.36 -8.28 22.66
C ASP A 177 6.56 -7.77 23.46
N SER A 178 6.61 -8.13 24.74
CA SER A 178 7.70 -7.74 25.65
C SER A 178 9.01 -8.49 25.37
N SER A 179 8.95 -9.60 24.63
CA SER A 179 10.11 -10.37 24.18
C SER A 179 10.69 -9.88 22.86
N TYR A 180 10.08 -8.87 22.24
CA TYR A 180 10.53 -8.29 20.98
C TYR A 180 11.91 -7.63 21.11
N ASP A 181 12.87 -8.09 20.31
CA ASP A 181 14.21 -7.51 20.19
C ASP A 181 14.29 -6.60 18.95
N GLU A 182 14.05 -5.30 19.17
CA GLU A 182 14.13 -4.27 18.12
C GLU A 182 15.50 -4.25 17.44
N THR A 183 16.57 -4.57 18.16
CA THR A 183 17.93 -4.56 17.60
C THR A 183 18.12 -5.75 16.68
N ALA A 184 17.64 -6.94 17.06
CA ALA A 184 17.64 -8.10 16.18
C ALA A 184 16.80 -7.88 14.93
N ASP A 185 15.66 -7.21 15.05
CA ASP A 185 14.78 -6.88 13.93
C ASP A 185 15.45 -5.94 12.93
N LYS A 186 16.02 -4.83 13.43
CA LYS A 186 16.79 -3.90 12.59
C LYS A 186 17.98 -4.56 11.90
N ARG A 187 18.70 -5.46 12.60
CA ARG A 187 19.79 -6.25 11.99
C ARG A 187 19.29 -7.17 10.89
N TYR A 188 18.08 -7.72 11.05
CA TYR A 188 17.47 -8.58 10.04
C TYR A 188 17.11 -7.80 8.77
N TYR A 189 16.48 -6.63 8.90
CA TYR A 189 16.26 -5.74 7.76
C TYR A 189 17.58 -5.32 7.09
N ASP A 190 18.61 -4.99 7.87
CA ASP A 190 19.93 -4.68 7.33
C ASP A 190 20.53 -5.83 6.54
N TYR A 191 20.38 -7.07 7.02
CA TYR A 191 20.81 -8.25 6.30
C TYR A 191 20.13 -8.35 4.92
N ILE A 192 18.79 -8.26 4.87
CA ILE A 192 18.05 -8.35 3.61
C ILE A 192 18.42 -7.21 2.66
N ILE A 193 18.37 -5.96 3.14
CA ILE A 193 18.66 -4.78 2.32
C ILE A 193 20.07 -4.87 1.74
N ASN A 194 21.06 -5.31 2.53
CA ASN A 194 22.42 -5.50 2.05
C ASN A 194 22.51 -6.62 1.01
N LYS A 195 21.77 -7.73 1.18
CA LYS A 195 21.68 -8.81 0.18
C LYS A 195 21.13 -8.30 -1.15
N LEU A 196 20.04 -7.54 -1.11
CA LEU A 196 19.40 -6.93 -2.28
C LEU A 196 20.31 -5.89 -2.98
N LYS A 197 21.16 -5.19 -2.23
CA LYS A 197 22.12 -4.22 -2.77
C LYS A 197 23.44 -4.84 -3.25
N THR A 198 23.66 -6.15 -3.10
CA THR A 198 24.89 -6.79 -3.57
C THR A 198 25.01 -6.81 -5.09
N GLN A 199 26.24 -7.00 -5.58
CA GLN A 199 26.50 -7.25 -7.00
C GLN A 199 25.80 -8.53 -7.49
N GLU A 200 25.67 -9.55 -6.65
CA GLU A 200 24.95 -10.80 -6.97
C GLU A 200 23.50 -10.53 -7.37
N CYS A 201 22.80 -9.64 -6.66
CA CYS A 201 21.42 -9.25 -7.00
C CYS A 201 21.40 -8.24 -8.15
N THR A 202 22.14 -7.13 -8.03
CA THR A 202 22.09 -6.01 -8.98
C THR A 202 22.61 -6.36 -10.37
N SER A 203 23.48 -7.36 -10.52
CA SER A 203 23.93 -7.84 -11.84
C SER A 203 22.86 -8.62 -12.61
N GLN A 204 21.79 -9.07 -11.94
CA GLN A 204 20.68 -9.78 -12.57
C GLN A 204 19.66 -8.84 -13.21
N ILE A 205 19.72 -7.54 -12.89
CA ILE A 205 18.79 -6.53 -13.39
C ILE A 205 18.78 -6.58 -14.91
N LYS A 206 17.63 -6.98 -15.47
CA LYS A 206 17.41 -6.97 -16.91
C LYS A 206 17.23 -5.52 -17.33
N ASN A 207 18.26 -4.93 -17.91
CA ASN A 207 18.19 -3.61 -18.54
C ASN A 207 17.33 -3.68 -19.81
N ASN A 208 16.02 -3.85 -19.66
CA ASN A 208 15.08 -3.57 -20.74
C ASN A 208 15.00 -2.05 -20.87
N SER A 209 15.97 -1.50 -21.58
CA SER A 209 15.98 -0.12 -22.05
C SER A 209 14.84 0.07 -23.04
N THR A 210 13.63 0.25 -22.51
CA THR A 210 12.58 0.96 -23.20
C THR A 210 11.83 1.73 -22.14
N THR A 211 12.27 2.98 -21.96
CA THR A 211 11.53 4.04 -21.30
C THR A 211 10.08 4.00 -21.75
N ASN A 212 9.20 3.55 -20.88
CA ASN A 212 7.83 4.01 -20.85
C ASN A 212 7.41 4.01 -19.39
N THR A 213 7.14 5.24 -18.93
CA THR A 213 6.33 5.65 -17.78
C THR A 213 5.81 4.48 -16.96
N THR A 214 6.19 4.41 -15.69
CA THR A 214 5.65 3.51 -14.66
C THR A 214 4.17 3.20 -14.93
N LYS A 215 3.89 2.10 -15.63
CA LYS A 215 2.54 1.57 -15.75
C LYS A 215 2.26 0.92 -14.41
N LEU A 216 1.80 1.71 -13.45
CA LEU A 216 0.92 1.17 -12.43
C LEU A 216 -0.18 0.37 -13.14
N ILE A 217 -0.82 -0.57 -12.45
CA ILE A 217 -1.93 -1.39 -12.95
C ILE A 217 -3.20 -0.54 -13.27
N THR A 218 -3.02 0.74 -13.57
CA THR A 218 -3.99 1.73 -14.04
C THR A 218 -4.32 1.59 -15.51
N GLU A 219 -3.60 0.80 -16.33
CA GLU A 219 -4.06 0.51 -17.70
C GLU A 219 -5.19 -0.51 -17.69
N ILE A 220 -6.40 -0.01 -17.36
CA ILE A 220 -7.73 -0.57 -17.63
C ILE A 220 -7.64 -1.64 -18.73
N PRO A 221 -8.15 -2.88 -18.53
CA PRO A 221 -8.26 -3.77 -19.68
C PRO A 221 -9.14 -3.02 -20.67
N GLU A 222 -8.65 -2.76 -21.88
CA GLU A 222 -9.49 -2.38 -23.00
C GLU A 222 -10.50 -3.52 -23.18
N ASN A 223 -11.57 -3.48 -22.39
CA ASN A 223 -12.80 -4.12 -22.72
C ASN A 223 -13.25 -3.39 -23.98
N THR A 224 -13.02 -4.07 -25.09
CA THR A 224 -13.83 -4.05 -26.30
C THR A 224 -15.31 -3.95 -25.93
N SER A 225 -15.74 -2.73 -25.66
CA SER A 225 -17.10 -2.28 -25.85
C SER A 225 -17.11 -1.62 -27.22
N ASP A 226 -17.48 -2.39 -28.24
CA ASP A 226 -18.07 -1.83 -29.45
C ASP A 226 -19.22 -0.90 -29.03
N ALA A 227 -18.94 0.40 -29.01
CA ALA A 227 -19.94 1.44 -28.85
C ALA A 227 -19.52 2.67 -29.66
N ALA A 228 -20.08 2.73 -30.86
CA ALA A 228 -20.35 3.90 -31.70
C ALA A 228 -19.47 5.15 -31.49
N SER A 229 -18.65 5.40 -32.51
CA SER A 229 -18.18 6.73 -32.87
C SER A 229 -19.35 7.72 -32.94
N ILE A 230 -19.55 8.50 -31.88
CA ILE A 230 -20.31 9.75 -31.97
C ILE A 230 -19.32 10.82 -32.43
N LYS A 231 -19.27 11.03 -33.75
CA LYS A 231 -18.75 12.26 -34.33
C LYS A 231 -19.60 13.41 -33.81
N VAL A 232 -19.11 14.14 -32.81
CA VAL A 232 -19.71 15.42 -32.42
C VAL A 232 -19.43 16.40 -33.57
N PHE A 233 -20.49 16.67 -34.33
CA PHE A 233 -20.51 17.69 -35.37
C PHE A 233 -20.26 19.06 -34.73
N SER A 234 -19.06 19.60 -34.98
CA SER A 234 -18.64 20.95 -34.64
C SER A 234 -19.32 22.00 -35.54
N PHE A 235 -20.65 22.00 -35.59
CA PHE A 235 -21.44 22.91 -36.45
C PHE A 235 -22.50 23.74 -35.70
N LEU A 236 -22.72 23.51 -34.39
CA LEU A 236 -23.72 24.24 -33.62
C LEU A 236 -23.17 25.36 -32.72
N LEU A 237 -21.85 25.52 -32.61
CA LEU A 237 -21.25 26.62 -31.83
C LEU A 237 -21.11 27.93 -32.62
N SER A 238 -21.27 27.89 -33.95
CA SER A 238 -21.08 29.07 -34.82
C SER A 238 -22.34 29.94 -34.98
N PHE A 239 -23.54 29.42 -34.70
CA PHE A 239 -24.78 30.18 -34.83
C PHE A 239 -25.14 30.99 -33.58
N LEU A 240 -24.62 30.62 -32.41
CA LEU A 240 -24.85 31.35 -31.15
C LEU A 240 -24.00 32.62 -31.02
N LEU A 241 -22.88 32.71 -31.74
CA LEU A 241 -22.02 33.90 -31.72
C LEU A 241 -22.49 35.00 -32.69
N VAL A 242 -23.25 34.70 -33.75
CA VAL A 242 -23.75 35.75 -34.66
C VAL A 242 -24.99 36.44 -34.11
N TYR A 243 -25.79 35.78 -33.28
CA TYR A 243 -27.01 36.38 -32.72
C TYR A 243 -26.73 37.45 -31.65
N VAL A 244 -25.61 37.36 -30.93
CA VAL A 244 -25.24 38.33 -29.87
C VAL A 244 -24.65 39.63 -30.43
N PHE A 245 -24.22 39.65 -31.70
CA PHE A 245 -23.62 40.86 -32.31
C PHE A 245 -24.58 41.66 -33.22
N PHE A 246 -25.79 41.17 -33.48
CA PHE A 246 -26.73 41.84 -34.40
C PHE A 246 -28.15 42.05 -33.85
N TYR A 247 -28.37 41.88 -32.55
CA TYR A 247 -29.59 42.31 -31.84
C TYR A 247 -29.28 42.89 -30.46
#